data_AF-A0A060CAI6-F1
#
_entry.id   AF-A0A060CAI6-F1
#
_cell.length_a   1.000
_cell.length_b   1.000
_cell.length_c   1.000
_cell.angle_alpha   90.00
_cell.angle_beta   90.00
_cell.angle_gamma   90.00
#
_symmetry.space_group_name_H-M   'P 1'
#
loop_
_entity.id
_entity.type
_entity.pdbx_description
1 polymer ?
#
loop_
_entity_poly.entity_id
_entity_poly.type
_entity_poly.pdbx_seq_one_letter_code
_entity_poly.pdbx_strand_id
1 'polypeptide(L)'
;MKYALLKLRNLSGRNRRLSVTGYVEWVLADQRTRSQMHVVSEVDLGSGVLTARNPYNTEFEGRCAFFDVDAQTDAETGGLRRGFTADRLEFLGRNGSLAQPAALARAALSGRTGVG
;
A
#
# COMPACT_ATOMS: atom_id res chain seq x y z
N MET A 1 -13.63 -3.75 -9.40
CA MET A 1 -13.01 -4.08 -8.10
C MET A 1 -12.33 -5.43 -8.22
N LYS A 2 -11.11 -5.58 -7.66
CA LYS A 2 -10.38 -6.86 -7.64
C LYS A 2 -10.16 -7.27 -6.20
N TYR A 3 -10.37 -8.54 -5.90
CA TYR A 3 -10.10 -9.13 -4.59
C TYR A 3 -8.99 -10.18 -4.72
N ALA A 4 -8.15 -10.28 -3.71
CA ALA A 4 -7.12 -11.32 -3.60
C ALA A 4 -7.22 -11.95 -2.21
N LEU A 5 -7.22 -13.29 -2.15
CA LEU A 5 -7.25 -14.04 -0.90
C LEU A 5 -5.91 -14.74 -0.69
N LEU A 6 -5.25 -14.45 0.43
CA LEU A 6 -4.01 -15.11 0.84
C LEU A 6 -4.29 -16.04 2.02
N LYS A 7 -4.00 -17.34 1.85
CA LYS A 7 -4.06 -18.34 2.92
C LYS A 7 -2.64 -18.76 3.29
N LEU A 8 -2.27 -18.61 4.56
CA LEU A 8 -0.96 -19.00 5.07
C LEU A 8 -1.09 -20.20 6.01
N ARG A 9 -0.21 -21.19 5.83
CA ARG A 9 -0.08 -22.34 6.73
C ARG A 9 1.38 -22.49 7.15
N ASN A 10 1.62 -22.46 8.45
CA ASN A 10 2.95 -22.72 8.99
C ASN A 10 3.20 -24.23 9.11
N LEU A 11 4.17 -24.74 8.35
CA LEU A 11 4.55 -26.16 8.36
C LEU A 11 5.84 -26.43 9.16
N SER A 12 6.40 -25.42 9.81
CA SER A 12 7.75 -25.49 10.38
C SER A 12 7.85 -26.08 11.79
N GLY A 13 6.74 -26.55 12.38
CA GLY A 13 6.70 -27.11 13.74
C GLY A 13 6.98 -26.13 14.90
N ARG A 14 7.32 -24.88 14.60
CA ARG A 14 7.57 -23.80 15.58
C ARG A 14 6.76 -22.55 15.25
N ASN A 15 6.46 -21.73 16.25
CA ASN A 15 5.75 -20.47 16.03
C ASN A 15 6.53 -19.54 15.07
N ARG A 16 5.78 -18.88 14.18
CA ARG A 16 6.32 -17.93 13.20
C ARG A 16 5.52 -16.64 13.28
N ARG A 17 6.25 -15.53 13.37
CA ARG A 17 5.69 -14.20 13.20
C ARG A 17 5.97 -13.75 11.76
N LEU A 18 4.90 -13.48 11.02
CA LEU A 18 4.97 -13.08 9.62
C LEU A 18 4.31 -11.71 9.45
N SER A 19 4.82 -10.92 8.52
CA SER A 19 4.13 -9.75 7.97
C SER A 19 3.78 -10.03 6.51
N VAL A 20 2.66 -9.48 6.06
CA VAL A 20 2.22 -9.55 4.66
C VAL A 20 2.15 -8.13 4.14
N THR A 21 2.77 -7.88 2.99
CA THR A 21 2.79 -6.57 2.36
C THR A 21 2.24 -6.67 0.96
N GLY A 22 1.24 -5.86 0.65
CA GLY A 22 0.76 -5.63 -0.70
C GLY A 22 1.45 -4.41 -1.32
N TYR A 23 1.73 -4.46 -2.62
CA TYR A 23 2.29 -3.33 -3.37
C TYR A 23 1.47 -3.13 -4.66
N VAL A 24 1.08 -1.89 -4.91
CA VAL A 24 0.41 -1.47 -6.14
C VAL A 24 1.06 -0.19 -6.66
N GLU A 25 1.21 -0.08 -7.97
CA GLU A 25 1.50 1.20 -8.63
C GLU A 25 0.26 1.61 -9.40
N TRP A 26 -0.38 2.71 -8.96
CA TRP A 26 -1.55 3.22 -9.66
C TRP A 26 -1.14 3.99 -10.91
N VAL A 27 -1.78 3.68 -12.02
CA VAL A 27 -1.74 4.46 -13.25
C VAL A 27 -3.13 5.07 -13.40
N LEU A 28 -3.27 6.33 -12.98
CA LEU A 28 -4.55 7.06 -12.96
C LEU A 28 -4.64 8.06 -14.13
N ALA A 29 -4.14 7.67 -15.30
CA ALA A 29 -4.34 8.34 -16.60
C ALA A 29 -4.04 7.34 -17.74
N ASP A 30 -3.98 7.85 -18.97
CA ASP A 30 -3.60 7.11 -20.18
C ASP A 30 -2.17 6.54 -20.13
N GLN A 31 -1.21 7.31 -19.58
CA GLN A 31 0.19 6.93 -19.50
C GLN A 31 0.78 7.17 -18.10
N ARG A 32 1.49 6.15 -17.59
CA ARG A 32 2.20 6.17 -16.30
C ARG A 32 3.15 7.37 -16.16
N THR A 33 3.91 7.69 -17.21
CA THR A 33 4.87 8.81 -17.22
C THR A 33 4.21 10.18 -17.11
N ARG A 34 2.95 10.32 -17.53
CA ARG A 34 2.17 11.56 -17.42
C ARG A 34 1.38 11.65 -16.12
N SER A 35 0.99 10.51 -15.55
CA SER A 35 0.10 10.47 -14.38
C SER A 35 0.81 10.51 -13.04
N GLN A 36 2.03 9.95 -12.91
CA GLN A 36 2.66 9.72 -11.60
C GLN A 36 2.79 10.99 -10.76
N MET A 37 3.29 12.08 -11.33
CA MET A 37 3.45 13.35 -10.62
C MET A 37 2.13 13.99 -10.15
N HIS A 38 0.99 13.49 -10.64
CA HIS A 38 -0.33 14.06 -10.38
C HIS A 38 -1.20 13.14 -9.51
N VAL A 39 -0.69 11.96 -9.11
CA VAL A 39 -1.42 11.08 -8.19
C VAL A 39 -1.33 11.68 -6.79
N VAL A 40 -2.49 11.89 -6.18
CA VAL A 40 -2.65 12.30 -4.79
C VAL A 40 -3.14 11.09 -4.01
N SER A 41 -2.35 10.65 -3.04
CA SER A 41 -2.71 9.61 -2.10
C SER A 41 -3.14 10.19 -0.75
N GLU A 42 -4.17 9.61 -0.13
CA GLU A 42 -4.74 10.04 1.15
C GLU A 42 -5.30 8.83 1.92
N VAL A 43 -5.44 8.95 3.24
CA VAL A 43 -6.26 8.01 4.02
C VAL A 43 -7.65 8.58 4.16
N ASP A 44 -8.65 7.80 3.77
CA ASP A 44 -10.04 8.14 4.06
C ASP A 44 -10.30 8.00 5.56
N LEU A 45 -10.66 9.09 6.23
CA LEU A 45 -10.81 9.12 7.69
C LEU A 45 -11.99 8.28 8.19
N GLY A 46 -13.01 8.06 7.36
CA GLY A 46 -14.18 7.27 7.72
C GLY A 46 -13.90 5.76 7.75
N SER A 47 -13.07 5.27 6.82
CA SER A 47 -12.80 3.85 6.62
C SER A 47 -11.37 3.41 6.98
N GLY A 48 -10.42 4.35 7.05
CA GLY A 48 -8.99 4.07 7.21
C GLY A 48 -8.31 3.53 5.94
N VAL A 49 -9.02 3.52 4.81
CA VAL A 49 -8.54 2.96 3.54
C VAL A 49 -7.55 3.91 2.87
N LEU A 50 -6.48 3.37 2.29
CA LEU A 50 -5.58 4.14 1.44
C LEU A 50 -6.24 4.37 0.08
N THR A 51 -6.36 5.64 -0.28
CA THR A 51 -7.00 6.10 -1.50
C THR A 51 -6.00 6.82 -2.40
N ALA A 52 -6.31 6.86 -3.69
CA ALA A 52 -5.61 7.71 -4.63
C ALA A 52 -6.52 8.26 -5.72
N ARG A 53 -6.25 9.50 -6.12
CA ARG A 53 -6.94 10.18 -7.22
C ARG A 53 -5.94 10.95 -8.06
N ASN A 54 -6.30 11.24 -9.30
CA ASN A 54 -5.55 12.16 -10.15
C ASN A 54 -6.49 13.32 -10.52
N PRO A 55 -6.38 14.49 -9.86
CA PRO A 55 -7.26 15.62 -10.12
C PRO A 55 -7.05 16.26 -11.49
N TYR A 56 -5.93 15.96 -12.17
CA TYR A 56 -5.63 16.45 -13.51
C TYR A 56 -6.22 15.57 -14.63
N ASN A 57 -6.86 14.45 -14.26
CA ASN A 57 -7.53 13.58 -15.20
C ASN A 57 -9.00 13.98 -15.34
N THR A 58 -9.31 14.82 -16.33
CA THR A 58 -10.68 15.28 -16.61
C THR A 58 -11.57 14.19 -17.21
N GLU A 59 -10.98 13.17 -17.87
CA GLU A 59 -11.75 12.05 -18.43
C GLU A 59 -12.37 11.15 -17.34
N PHE A 60 -11.78 11.15 -16.15
CA PHE A 60 -12.19 10.33 -15.00
C PHE A 60 -12.39 11.17 -13.74
N GLU A 61 -12.88 12.40 -13.91
CA GLU A 61 -13.15 13.32 -12.82
C GLU A 61 -14.03 12.65 -11.74
N GLY A 62 -13.68 12.89 -10.47
CA GLY A 62 -14.38 12.32 -9.32
C GLY A 62 -14.11 10.84 -9.04
N ARG A 63 -13.30 10.14 -9.87
CA ARG A 63 -12.93 8.74 -9.60
C ARG A 63 -11.73 8.63 -8.67
N CYS A 64 -11.79 7.62 -7.82
CA CYS A 64 -10.75 7.28 -6.86
C CYS A 64 -10.43 5.79 -6.94
N ALA A 65 -9.15 5.46 -6.90
CA ALA A 65 -8.66 4.12 -6.63
C ALA A 65 -8.44 3.94 -5.13
N PHE A 66 -8.56 2.71 -4.65
CA PHE A 66 -8.31 2.39 -3.25
C PHE A 66 -7.51 1.10 -3.14
N PHE A 67 -6.79 0.97 -2.04
CA PHE A 67 -6.11 -0.26 -1.66
C PHE A 67 -6.27 -0.50 -0.17
N ASP A 68 -6.84 -1.65 0.17
CA ASP A 68 -7.12 -2.04 1.53
C ASP A 68 -6.74 -3.50 1.75
N VAL A 69 -6.47 -3.83 3.00
CA VAL A 69 -6.22 -5.17 3.48
C VAL A 69 -7.13 -5.41 4.68
N ASP A 70 -7.85 -6.53 4.72
CA ASP A 70 -8.59 -6.90 5.92
C ASP A 70 -7.59 -7.29 7.02
N ALA A 71 -7.18 -6.31 7.82
CA ALA A 71 -6.23 -6.55 8.89
C ALA A 71 -6.92 -6.63 10.23
N GLN A 72 -6.91 -7.84 10.76
CA GLN A 72 -7.43 -8.11 12.08
C GLN A 72 -6.51 -7.54 13.15
N THR A 73 -7.11 -7.25 14.30
CA THR A 73 -6.38 -6.96 15.53
C THR A 73 -5.39 -8.09 15.79
N ASP A 74 -4.15 -7.74 16.10
CA ASP A 74 -3.15 -8.73 16.45
C ASP A 74 -3.57 -9.43 17.76
N ALA A 75 -3.76 -10.74 17.71
CA ALA A 75 -4.29 -11.51 18.84
C ALA A 75 -3.37 -11.52 20.07
N GLU A 76 -2.07 -11.26 19.91
CA GLU A 76 -1.10 -11.24 21.00
C GLU A 76 -0.94 -9.84 21.61
N THR A 77 -0.97 -8.80 20.78
CA THR A 77 -0.68 -7.41 21.18
C THR A 77 -1.92 -6.52 21.30
N GLY A 78 -3.09 -6.98 20.84
CA GLY A 78 -4.36 -6.26 20.93
C GLY A 78 -4.44 -4.99 20.05
N GLY A 79 -3.40 -4.65 19.30
CA GLY A 79 -3.33 -3.47 18.44
C GLY A 79 -3.65 -3.78 16.98
N LEU A 80 -4.06 -2.74 16.24
CA LEU A 80 -4.09 -2.80 14.77
C LEU A 80 -2.66 -2.94 14.24
N ARG A 81 -2.35 -4.03 13.53
CA ARG A 81 -1.10 -4.16 12.77
C ARG A 81 -1.33 -3.82 11.30
N ARG A 82 -1.67 -2.56 11.03
CA ARG A 82 -1.70 -1.99 9.67
C ARG A 82 -0.67 -0.89 9.59
N GLY A 83 0.08 -0.87 8.50
CA GLY A 83 0.99 0.22 8.15
C GLY A 83 1.03 0.35 6.64
N PHE A 84 1.27 1.56 6.16
CA PHE A 84 1.34 1.85 4.73
C PHE A 84 2.39 2.92 4.45
N THR A 85 2.75 3.06 3.19
CA THR A 85 3.44 4.23 2.65
C THR A 85 3.02 4.40 1.20
N ALA A 86 2.80 5.64 0.78
CA ALA A 86 2.64 6.02 -0.61
C ALA A 86 3.97 6.56 -1.20
N ASP A 87 5.08 6.46 -0.48
CA ASP A 87 6.40 6.87 -0.95
C ASP A 87 7.14 5.68 -1.59
N ARG A 88 7.22 5.70 -2.92
CA ARG A 88 7.91 4.66 -3.70
C ARG A 88 9.40 4.58 -3.35
N LEU A 89 10.06 5.71 -3.07
CA LEU A 89 11.47 5.73 -2.70
C LEU A 89 11.67 5.13 -1.30
N GLU A 90 10.74 5.39 -0.38
CA GLU A 90 10.73 4.71 0.92
C GLU A 90 10.58 3.20 0.76
N PHE A 91 9.63 2.77 -0.08
CA PHE A 91 9.30 1.36 -0.23
C PHE A 91 10.43 0.56 -0.89
N LEU A 92 10.87 0.99 -2.07
CA LEU A 92 11.87 0.29 -2.85
C LEU A 92 13.29 0.60 -2.38
N GLY A 93 13.54 1.81 -1.90
CA GLY A 93 14.88 2.34 -1.66
C GLY A 93 15.50 2.98 -2.90
N ARG A 94 16.58 3.74 -2.70
CA ARG A 94 17.34 4.35 -3.79
C ARG A 94 17.95 3.26 -4.66
N ASN A 95 17.65 3.27 -5.96
CA ASN A 95 18.04 2.23 -6.93
C ASN A 95 17.55 0.82 -6.54
N GLY A 96 16.49 0.73 -5.73
CA GLY A 96 15.93 -0.54 -5.29
C GLY A 96 14.96 -1.15 -6.31
N SER A 97 14.57 -2.40 -6.05
CA SER A 97 13.66 -3.16 -6.91
C SER A 97 12.63 -3.92 -6.07
N LEU A 98 11.57 -4.40 -6.74
CA LEU A 98 10.55 -5.23 -6.10
C LEU A 98 11.07 -6.59 -5.63
N ALA A 99 12.20 -7.06 -6.17
CA ALA A 99 12.81 -8.31 -5.74
C ALA A 99 13.40 -8.23 -4.33
N GLN A 100 13.82 -7.04 -3.90
CA GLN A 100 14.36 -6.79 -2.57
C GLN A 100 14.03 -5.36 -2.10
N PRO A 101 12.76 -5.07 -1.77
CA PRO A 101 12.35 -3.72 -1.37
C PRO A 101 12.97 -3.33 -0.02
N ALA A 102 13.56 -2.14 0.06
CA ALA A 102 14.22 -1.66 1.27
C ALA A 102 13.29 -1.60 2.50
N ALA A 103 12.00 -1.31 2.29
CA ALA A 103 11.04 -1.22 3.38
C ALA A 103 10.76 -2.56 4.08
N LEU A 104 10.93 -3.70 3.39
CA LEU A 104 10.70 -5.02 4.00
C LEU A 104 11.78 -5.42 5.01
N ALA A 105 12.89 -4.68 5.05
CA ALA A 105 13.91 -4.81 6.10
C ALA A 105 13.60 -3.97 7.36
N ARG A 106 12.52 -3.18 7.34
CA ARG A 106 12.14 -2.26 8.45
C ARG A 106 11.03 -2.86 9.30
N ALA A 107 10.95 -2.37 10.54
CA ALA A 107 9.90 -2.78 11.47
C ALA A 107 8.52 -2.17 11.15
N ALA A 108 8.50 -0.99 10.53
CA ALA A 108 7.27 -0.25 10.20
C ALA A 108 7.45 0.60 8.94
N LEU A 109 6.31 0.96 8.34
CA LEU A 109 6.21 1.94 7.26
C LEU A 109 5.86 3.31 7.85
N SER A 110 6.26 4.38 7.16
CA SER A 110 6.16 5.75 7.70
C SER A 110 4.75 6.31 7.82
N GLY A 111 3.76 5.73 7.13
CA GLY A 111 2.43 6.32 7.01
C GLY A 111 2.36 7.51 6.03
N ARG A 112 3.40 7.75 5.23
CA ARG A 112 3.39 8.85 4.24
C ARG A 112 2.26 8.68 3.24
N THR A 113 1.55 9.78 3.01
CA THR A 113 0.65 10.02 1.89
C THR A 113 1.04 11.35 1.22
N GLY A 114 0.40 11.69 0.11
CA GLY A 114 0.64 12.94 -0.60
C GLY A 114 0.75 12.76 -2.10
N VAL A 115 1.41 13.73 -2.74
CA VAL A 115 1.55 13.81 -4.20
C VAL A 115 2.78 13.03 -4.67
N GLY A 116 2.64 12.25 -5.75
CA GLY A 116 3.76 11.63 -6.47
C GLY A 116 3.59 10.17 -6.85
#